data_AF-A0A811KSV4-F1
#
_entry.id   AF-A0A811KSV4-F1
#
_cell.length_a   1.000
_cell.length_b   1.000
_cell.length_c   1.000
_cell.angle_alpha   90.00
_cell.angle_beta   90.00
_cell.angle_gamma   90.00
#
_symmetry.space_group_name_H-M   'P 1'
#
loop_
_entity.id
_entity.type
_entity.pdbx_description
1 polymer ?
#
loop_
_entity_poly.entity_id
_entity_poly.type
_entity_poly.pdbx_seq_one_letter_code
_entity_poly.pdbx_strand_id
1 'polypeptide(L)'
;MRLLAKWPVDPNKSYERNVKYYLENQVHRLHNPRNNQNPLEMDEPLSGKNIKHDANMKAIQELIDNKYQQKWPTTHFKTGIFGVTLAQLNKINSDKFRIRLGLGATRWTYFKSLFSKAE
;
A
#
# COMPACT_ATOMS: atom_id res chain seq x y z
N MET A 1 12.40 4.62 0.93
CA MET A 1 13.39 5.28 1.81
C MET A 1 12.76 5.53 3.17
N ARG A 2 13.16 4.82 4.23
CA ARG A 2 12.63 5.03 5.60
C ARG A 2 13.34 6.23 6.23
N LEU A 3 12.62 7.29 6.60
CA LEU A 3 13.19 8.48 7.24
C LEU A 3 13.92 8.12 8.55
N LEU A 4 13.41 7.13 9.29
CA LEU A 4 14.02 6.62 10.52
C LEU A 4 15.40 6.01 10.32
N ALA A 5 15.69 5.41 9.16
CA ALA A 5 17.00 4.82 8.89
C ALA A 5 18.14 5.86 8.93
N LYS A 6 17.81 7.12 8.60
CA LYS A 6 18.74 8.27 8.64
C LYS A 6 18.82 8.96 10.00
N TRP A 7 18.04 8.50 11.00
CA TRP A 7 18.07 9.12 12.32
C TRP A 7 19.41 8.83 13.01
N PRO A 8 20.02 9.85 13.66
CA PRO A 8 21.29 9.68 14.35
C PRO A 8 21.18 8.69 15.50
N VAL A 9 22.13 7.77 15.58
CA VAL A 9 22.25 6.80 16.68
C VAL A 9 23.28 7.34 17.65
N ASP A 10 22.84 7.59 18.88
CA ASP A 10 23.74 7.94 19.96
C ASP A 10 24.44 6.67 20.48
N PRO A 11 25.77 6.54 20.38
CA PRO A 11 26.50 5.33 20.77
C PRO A 11 26.54 5.12 22.29
N ASN A 12 26.29 6.18 23.08
CA ASN A 12 26.36 6.11 24.54
C ASN A 12 25.01 5.77 25.19
N LYS A 13 23.93 5.69 24.40
CA LYS A 13 22.60 5.37 24.91
C LYS A 13 22.31 3.89 24.75
N SER A 14 21.81 3.27 25.82
CA SER A 14 21.29 1.90 25.76
C SER A 14 20.17 1.79 24.72
N TYR A 15 20.01 0.60 24.16
CA TYR A 15 19.03 0.30 23.12
C TYR A 15 17.62 0.79 23.47
N GLU A 16 17.20 0.59 24.72
CA GLU A 16 15.89 0.99 25.24
C GLU A 16 15.68 2.52 25.32
N ARG A 17 16.76 3.29 25.53
CA ARG A 17 16.71 4.76 25.66
C ARG A 17 16.98 5.48 24.35
N ASN A 18 17.32 4.75 23.30
CA ASN A 18 17.62 5.33 22.01
C ASN A 18 16.34 5.64 21.22
N VAL A 19 16.15 6.91 20.90
CA VAL A 19 14.95 7.43 20.24
C VAL A 19 14.71 6.79 18.88
N LYS A 20 15.77 6.45 18.13
CA LYS A 20 15.65 5.79 16.83
C LYS A 20 14.97 4.43 16.97
N TYR A 21 15.52 3.58 17.85
CA TYR A 21 15.01 2.23 18.06
C TYR A 21 13.62 2.24 18.68
N TYR A 22 13.35 3.20 19.57
CA TYR A 22 12.01 3.41 20.10
C TYR A 22 11.00 3.73 18.98
N LEU A 23 11.30 4.69 18.11
CA LEU A 23 10.39 5.07 17.02
C LEU A 23 10.23 3.95 15.99
N GLU A 24 11.30 3.22 15.67
CA GLU A 24 11.22 2.03 14.81
C GLU A 24 10.28 0.98 15.43
N ASN A 25 10.39 0.71 16.73
CA ASN A 25 9.49 -0.20 17.43
C ASN A 25 8.03 0.28 17.45
N GLN A 26 7.78 1.58 17.62
CA GLN A 26 6.42 2.12 17.56
C GLN A 26 5.81 2.02 16.15
N VAL A 27 6.59 2.32 15.11
CA VAL A 27 6.16 2.12 13.72
C VAL A 27 5.88 0.65 13.45
N HIS A 28 6.75 -0.24 13.91
CA HIS A 28 6.52 -1.68 13.79
C HIS A 28 5.26 -2.14 14.53
N ARG A 29 4.98 -1.63 15.73
CA ARG A 29 3.73 -1.92 16.47
C ARG A 29 2.47 -1.45 15.74
N LEU A 30 2.50 -0.23 15.19
CA LEU A 30 1.36 0.36 14.48
C LEU A 30 1.07 -0.35 13.16
N HIS A 31 2.12 -0.71 12.41
CA HIS A 31 1.98 -1.34 11.10
C HIS A 31 1.85 -2.87 11.17
N ASN A 32 2.41 -3.51 12.20
CA ASN A 32 2.32 -4.96 12.43
C ASN A 32 1.74 -5.24 13.83
N PRO A 33 0.43 -5.04 14.05
CA PRO A 33 -0.22 -5.21 15.35
C PRO A 33 -0.22 -6.66 15.89
N ARG A 34 0.37 -7.61 15.15
CA ARG A 34 0.54 -9.02 15.56
C ARG A 34 1.89 -9.31 16.24
N ASN A 35 2.87 -8.42 16.16
CA ASN A 35 4.18 -8.57 16.84
C ASN A 35 4.20 -7.84 18.20
N ASN A 36 3.20 -8.09 19.04
CA ASN A 36 3.21 -7.64 20.44
C ASN A 36 3.96 -8.63 21.36
N GLN A 37 4.59 -9.65 20.81
CA GLN A 37 5.43 -10.59 21.54
C GLN A 37 6.88 -10.07 21.52
N ASN A 38 7.61 -10.35 22.60
CA ASN A 38 8.81 -9.65 23.04
C ASN A 38 9.87 -9.41 21.94
N PRO A 39 10.58 -8.26 21.95
CA PRO A 39 11.71 -8.01 21.04
C PRO A 39 12.85 -9.04 21.13
N LEU A 40 12.86 -9.87 22.19
CA LEU A 40 13.82 -10.94 22.44
C LEU A 40 13.49 -12.26 21.70
N GLU A 41 12.29 -12.38 21.13
CA GLU A 41 11.89 -13.51 20.28
C GLU A 41 12.01 -13.13 18.79
N MET A 42 13.10 -12.46 18.41
CA MET A 42 13.49 -12.49 16.99
C MET A 42 14.04 -13.88 16.69
N ASP A 43 13.17 -14.74 16.15
CA ASP A 43 13.53 -16.08 15.70
C ASP A 43 14.84 -16.06 14.90
N GLU A 44 15.74 -16.99 15.27
CA GLU A 44 17.06 -17.15 14.68
C GLU A 44 17.02 -17.19 13.14
N PRO A 45 17.99 -16.57 12.45
CA PRO A 45 18.07 -16.58 10.99
C PRO A 45 18.36 -17.96 10.37
N LEU A 46 18.50 -19.01 11.19
CA LEU A 46 18.82 -20.38 10.76
C LEU A 46 17.64 -21.37 10.78
N SER A 47 16.42 -20.93 11.11
CA SER A 47 15.25 -21.76 10.78
C SER A 47 15.11 -21.73 9.25
N GLY A 48 15.41 -22.84 8.56
CA GLY A 48 15.32 -22.97 7.10
C GLY A 48 13.95 -22.70 6.47
N LYS A 49 13.01 -22.13 7.22
CA LYS A 49 11.83 -21.44 6.71
C LYS A 49 12.26 -20.06 6.27
N ASN A 50 12.10 -19.73 4.99
CA ASN A 50 12.30 -18.38 4.52
C ASN A 50 11.23 -17.46 5.14
N ILE A 51 11.45 -16.98 6.37
CA ILE A 51 10.55 -16.12 7.15
C ILE A 51 10.13 -14.90 6.31
N LYS A 52 11.04 -14.38 5.47
CA LYS A 52 10.75 -13.32 4.49
C LYS A 52 9.80 -13.76 3.38
N HIS A 53 9.93 -14.98 2.87
CA HIS A 53 9.03 -15.52 1.84
C HIS A 53 7.63 -15.73 2.42
N ASP A 54 7.51 -16.30 3.62
CA ASP A 54 6.21 -16.53 4.27
C ASP A 54 5.54 -15.21 4.65
N ALA A 55 6.30 -14.24 5.14
CA ALA A 55 5.81 -12.88 5.38
C ALA A 55 5.37 -12.18 4.09
N ASN A 56 6.14 -12.33 3.00
CA ASN A 56 5.78 -11.79 1.68
C ASN A 56 4.52 -12.45 1.12
N MET A 57 4.42 -13.78 1.20
CA MET A 57 3.27 -14.53 0.69
C MET A 57 2.00 -14.15 1.46
N LYS A 58 2.12 -14.00 2.79
CA LYS A 58 1.03 -13.51 3.63
C LYS A 58 0.65 -12.07 3.31
N ALA A 59 1.62 -11.18 3.05
CA ALA A 59 1.34 -9.81 2.64
C ALA A 59 0.63 -9.75 1.28
N ILE A 60 1.03 -10.58 0.32
CA ILE A 60 0.35 -10.70 -0.98
C ILE A 60 -1.08 -11.19 -0.78
N GLN A 61 -1.30 -12.21 0.07
CA GLN A 61 -2.63 -12.69 0.41
C GLN A 61 -3.49 -11.58 1.04
N GLU A 62 -2.94 -10.81 1.97
CA GLU A 62 -3.65 -9.69 2.60
C GLU A 62 -4.01 -8.56 1.61
N LEU A 63 -3.19 -8.36 0.56
CA LEU A 63 -3.49 -7.43 -0.54
C LEU A 63 -4.60 -7.97 -1.45
N ILE A 64 -4.53 -9.25 -1.83
CA ILE A 64 -5.57 -9.92 -2.65
C ILE A 64 -6.92 -9.87 -1.93
N ASP A 65 -6.92 -10.19 -0.63
CA ASP A 65 -8.11 -10.16 0.21
C ASP A 65 -8.62 -8.74 0.49
N ASN A 66 -7.90 -7.70 0.02
CA ASN A 66 -8.22 -6.29 0.25
C ASN A 66 -8.48 -5.97 1.73
N LYS A 67 -7.74 -6.64 2.62
CA LYS A 67 -7.98 -6.61 4.06
C LYS A 67 -7.92 -5.20 4.64
N TYR A 68 -7.06 -4.35 4.10
CA TYR A 68 -6.93 -2.94 4.49
C TYR A 68 -8.15 -2.10 4.05
N GLN A 69 -8.70 -2.35 2.86
CA GLN A 69 -9.92 -1.69 2.39
C GLN A 69 -11.14 -2.10 3.23
N GLN A 70 -11.20 -3.35 3.69
CA GLN A 70 -12.27 -3.82 4.58
C GLN A 70 -12.14 -3.21 5.99
N LYS A 71 -10.92 -3.13 6.52
CA LYS A 71 -10.64 -2.61 7.87
C LYS A 71 -10.76 -1.09 7.96
N TRP A 72 -10.43 -0.37 6.89
CA TRP A 72 -10.55 1.08 6.80
C TRP A 72 -11.30 1.45 5.51
N PRO A 73 -12.64 1.33 5.51
CA PRO A 73 -13.43 1.63 4.33
C PRO A 73 -13.24 3.08 3.91
N THR A 74 -12.62 3.28 2.74
CA THR A 74 -12.33 4.60 2.16
C THR A 74 -13.57 5.29 1.56
N THR A 75 -14.76 4.74 1.81
CA THR A 75 -16.06 5.25 1.31
C THR A 75 -16.30 6.71 1.69
N HIS A 76 -15.80 7.14 2.84
CA HIS A 76 -15.93 8.52 3.34
C HIS A 76 -14.65 9.36 3.18
N PHE A 77 -13.52 8.75 2.80
CA PHE A 77 -12.26 9.45 2.63
C PHE A 77 -12.17 10.05 1.22
N LYS A 78 -12.08 11.38 1.18
CA LYS A 78 -11.75 12.13 -0.04
C LYS A 78 -10.26 11.98 -0.31
N THR A 79 -9.88 11.53 -1.50
CA THR A 79 -8.47 11.51 -1.88
C THR A 79 -7.97 12.95 -2.00
N GLY A 80 -6.73 13.21 -1.57
CA GLY A 80 -6.11 14.54 -1.71
C GLY A 80 -6.01 15.01 -3.16
N ILE A 81 -5.55 16.25 -3.36
CA ILE A 81 -5.42 17.01 -4.62
C ILE A 81 -6.76 17.30 -5.35
N PHE A 82 -7.72 16.37 -5.35
CA PHE A 82 -9.02 16.57 -6.02
C PHE A 82 -10.23 16.53 -5.08
N GLY A 83 -10.07 16.05 -3.83
CA GLY A 83 -11.16 16.01 -2.87
C GLY A 83 -12.30 15.05 -3.27
N VAL A 84 -12.01 14.10 -4.17
CA VAL A 84 -12.99 13.19 -4.77
C VAL A 84 -12.97 11.87 -4.01
N THR A 85 -14.12 11.27 -3.77
CA THR A 85 -14.18 9.93 -3.18
C THR A 85 -13.86 8.85 -4.21
N LEU A 86 -13.42 7.68 -3.77
CA LEU A 86 -13.08 6.57 -4.67
C LEU A 86 -14.28 6.12 -5.53
N ALA A 87 -15.50 6.20 -4.97
CA ALA A 87 -16.74 5.94 -5.71
C ALA A 87 -17.00 6.98 -6.81
N GLN A 88 -16.73 8.26 -6.53
CA GLN A 88 -16.84 9.33 -7.52
C GLN A 88 -15.75 9.20 -8.60
N LEU A 89 -14.53 8.81 -8.23
CA LEU A 89 -13.44 8.56 -9.18
C LEU A 89 -13.79 7.41 -10.13
N ASN A 90 -14.33 6.30 -9.61
CA ASN A 90 -14.81 5.17 -10.42
C ASN A 90 -15.96 5.58 -11.35
N LYS A 91 -16.86 6.45 -10.89
CA LYS A 91 -17.93 7.00 -11.74
C LYS A 91 -17.36 7.85 -12.87
N ILE A 92 -16.38 8.71 -12.59
CA ILE A 92 -15.70 9.53 -13.60
C ILE A 92 -14.95 8.66 -14.61
N ASN A 93 -14.29 7.61 -14.14
CA ASN A 93 -13.54 6.70 -15.00
C ASN A 93 -14.41 5.67 -15.72
N SER A 94 -15.73 5.61 -15.44
CA SER A 94 -16.64 4.73 -16.16
C SER A 94 -16.78 5.15 -17.62
N ASP A 95 -16.80 4.19 -18.55
CA ASP A 95 -16.91 4.46 -19.98
C ASP A 95 -18.15 5.29 -20.33
N LYS A 96 -19.26 5.04 -19.64
CA LYS A 96 -20.52 5.80 -19.83
C LYS A 96 -20.36 7.29 -19.47
N PHE A 97 -19.49 7.62 -18.53
CA PHE A 97 -19.21 9.01 -18.16
C PHE A 97 -18.16 9.63 -19.08
N ARG A 98 -17.12 8.87 -19.44
CA ARG A 98 -16.10 9.32 -20.40
C ARG A 98 -16.72 9.61 -21.77
N ILE A 99 -17.65 8.79 -22.23
CA ILE A 99 -18.42 9.03 -23.48
C ILE A 99 -19.23 10.32 -23.36
N ARG A 100 -19.87 10.59 -22.21
CA ARG A 100 -20.64 11.84 -21.98
C ARG A 100 -19.76 13.09 -21.98
N LEU A 101 -18.51 12.98 -21.53
CA LEU A 101 -17.52 14.05 -21.60
C LEU A 101 -16.80 14.14 -22.95
N GLY A 102 -17.11 13.27 -23.92
CA GLY A 102 -16.42 13.22 -25.22
C GLY A 102 -14.99 12.65 -25.17
N LEU A 103 -14.59 12.08 -24.03
CA LEU A 103 -13.26 11.48 -23.79
C LEU A 103 -13.23 9.96 -24.00
N GLY A 104 -14.40 9.33 -24.15
CA GLY A 104 -14.52 7.91 -24.46
C GLY A 104 -14.33 7.64 -25.95
N ALA A 105 -13.88 6.43 -26.30
CA ALA A 105 -13.83 6.00 -27.69
C ALA A 105 -15.24 6.08 -28.30
N THR A 106 -15.48 7.09 -29.14
CA THR A 106 -16.65 7.16 -29.98
C THR A 106 -16.58 6.06 -31.04
N ARG A 107 -17.73 5.66 -31.60
CA ARG A 107 -17.80 4.68 -32.70
C ARG A 107 -16.76 4.99 -33.80
N TRP A 108 -16.56 6.27 -34.09
CA TRP A 108 -15.61 6.74 -35.09
C TRP A 108 -14.14 6.48 -34.74
N THR A 109 -13.72 6.72 -33.48
CA THR A 109 -12.37 6.36 -33.00
C THR A 109 -12.14 4.85 -32.92
N TYR A 110 -13.18 4.07 -32.60
CA TYR A 110 -13.10 2.60 -32.60
C TYR A 110 -12.86 2.06 -34.02
N PHE A 111 -13.65 2.52 -35.00
CA PHE A 111 -13.45 2.16 -36.41
C PHE A 111 -12.08 2.60 -36.92
N LYS A 112 -11.64 3.83 -36.64
CA LYS A 112 -10.27 4.27 -36.99
C LYS A 112 -9.19 3.37 -36.41
N SER A 113 -9.30 2.95 -35.14
CA SER A 113 -8.30 2.09 -34.51
C SER A 113 -8.25 0.66 -35.08
N LEU A 114 -9.38 0.16 -35.60
CA LEU A 114 -9.46 -1.15 -36.25
C LEU A 114 -8.82 -1.11 -37.64
N PHE A 115 -9.10 -0.06 -38.41
CA PHE A 115 -8.56 0.09 -39.76
C PHE A 115 -7.11 0.57 -39.78
N SER A 116 -6.63 1.28 -38.75
CA SER A 116 -5.21 1.68 -38.64
C SER A 116 -4.28 0.55 -38.15
N LYS A 117 -4.82 -0.61 -37.80
CA LYS A 117 -4.07 -1.78 -37.29
C LYS A 117 -4.03 -2.93 -38.30
N ALA A 118 -4.68 -2.74 -39.45
CA ALA A 118 -4.80 -3.70 -40.54
C ALA A 118 -3.89 -3.34 -41.74
N GLU A 119 -3.13 -2.25 -41.65
CA GLU A 119 -1.94 -1.92 -42.46
C GLU A 119 -0.68 -2.27 -41.66
#